data_AF-A0A357T9D7-F1
#
_entry.id   AF-A0A357T9D7-F1
#
_cell.length_a   1.000
_cell.length_b   1.000
_cell.length_c   1.000
_cell.angle_alpha   90.00
_cell.angle_beta   90.00
_cell.angle_gamma   90.00
#
_symmetry.space_group_name_H-M   'P 1'
#
loop_
_entity.id
_entity.type
_entity.pdbx_description
1 polymer ?
#
loop_
_entity_poly.entity_id
_entity_poly.type
_entity_poly.pdbx_seq_one_letter_code
_entity_poly.pdbx_strand_id
1 'polypeptide(L)'
;MDKILGTVLVLLALGAGTSLLLSTFFRKKWVWFLPSITGVILIMRYALKIQLETLEGFEELGYIFSIYMIISIILGNLMTNFLIIRWRKSQ
;
A
#
# COMPACT_ATOMS: atom_id res chain seq x y z
N MET A 1 -21.38 -7.49 -0.26
CA MET A 1 -20.14 -7.70 -1.04
C MET A 1 -19.67 -6.39 -1.69
N ASP A 2 -20.58 -5.62 -2.27
CA ASP A 2 -20.27 -4.41 -3.06
C ASP A 2 -19.48 -3.34 -2.30
N LYS A 3 -19.78 -3.13 -1.01
CA LYS A 3 -19.08 -2.14 -0.18
C LYS A 3 -17.61 -2.50 0.07
N ILE A 4 -17.31 -3.79 0.33
CA ILE A 4 -15.94 -4.26 0.58
C ILE A 4 -15.11 -4.13 -0.70
N LEU A 5 -15.70 -4.55 -1.83
CA LEU A 5 -15.05 -4.44 -3.14
C LEU A 5 -14.79 -2.97 -3.49
N GLY A 6 -15.76 -2.07 -3.24
CA GLY A 6 -15.59 -0.64 -3.39
C GLY A 6 -14.43 -0.07 -2.57
N THR A 7 -14.32 -0.45 -1.29
CA THR A 7 -13.21 -0.02 -0.42
C THR A 7 -11.86 -0.50 -0.96
N VAL A 8 -11.75 -1.76 -1.39
CA VAL A 8 -10.51 -2.30 -1.97
C VAL A 8 -10.12 -1.53 -3.23
N LEU A 9 -11.07 -1.24 -4.12
CA LEU A 9 -10.82 -0.44 -5.34
C LEU A 9 -10.35 0.98 -5.01
N VAL A 10 -10.93 1.63 -4.01
CA VAL A 10 -10.48 2.95 -3.56
C VAL A 10 -9.05 2.90 -3.02
N LEU A 11 -8.72 1.90 -2.20
CA LEU A 11 -7.37 1.75 -1.65
C LEU A 11 -6.33 1.46 -2.75
N LEU A 12 -6.67 0.62 -3.72
CA LEU A 12 -5.85 0.41 -4.92
C LEU A 12 -5.65 1.71 -5.70
N ALA A 13 -6.72 2.49 -5.90
CA ALA A 13 -6.67 3.77 -6.58
C ALA A 13 -5.80 4.80 -5.83
N LEU A 14 -5.82 4.81 -4.50
CA LEU A 14 -4.92 5.65 -3.70
C LEU A 14 -3.45 5.23 -3.88
N GLY A 15 -3.16 3.92 -3.85
CA GLY A 15 -1.85 3.38 -4.17
C GLY A 15 -1.36 3.77 -5.57
N ALA A 16 -2.25 3.67 -6.56
CA ALA A 16 -1.97 4.07 -7.93
C ALA A 16 -1.75 5.58 -8.08
N GLY A 17 -2.61 6.40 -7.48
CA GLY A 17 -2.53 7.85 -7.51
C GLY A 17 -1.22 8.36 -6.91
N THR A 18 -0.79 7.80 -5.78
CA THR A 18 0.50 8.15 -5.17
C THR A 18 1.69 7.79 -6.08
N SER A 19 1.65 6.63 -6.74
CA SER A 19 2.66 6.22 -7.71
C SER A 19 2.72 7.19 -8.91
N LEU A 20 1.57 7.57 -9.47
CA LEU A 20 1.48 8.53 -10.58
C LEU A 20 2.07 9.88 -10.20
N LEU A 21 1.66 10.43 -9.05
CA LEU A 21 2.18 11.71 -8.54
C LEU A 21 3.70 11.65 -8.38
N LEU A 22 4.21 10.63 -7.69
CA LEU A 22 5.66 10.49 -7.50
C LEU A 22 6.41 10.34 -8.81
N SER A 23 5.84 9.66 -9.80
CA SER A 23 6.45 9.51 -11.12
C SER A 23 6.52 10.81 -11.92
N THR A 24 5.60 11.75 -11.66
CA THR A 24 5.57 13.06 -12.29
C THR A 24 6.58 14.01 -11.65
N PHE A 25 6.67 14.01 -10.31
CA PHE A 25 7.55 14.95 -9.59
C PHE A 25 9.00 14.46 -9.44
N PHE A 26 9.22 13.14 -9.37
CA PHE A 26 10.54 12.58 -9.11
C PHE A 26 11.05 11.75 -10.30
N ARG A 27 12.26 12.06 -10.78
CA ARG A 27 12.92 11.26 -11.83
C ARG A 27 13.51 9.94 -11.30
N LYS A 28 13.93 9.92 -10.04
CA LYS A 28 14.59 8.77 -9.43
C LYS A 28 13.57 7.66 -9.14
N LYS A 29 13.67 6.55 -9.88
CA LYS A 29 12.69 5.43 -9.82
C LYS A 29 12.48 4.87 -8.43
N TRP A 30 13.53 4.80 -7.60
CA TRP A 30 13.43 4.24 -6.24
C TRP A 30 12.48 5.05 -5.35
N VAL A 31 12.31 6.35 -5.59
CA VAL A 31 11.40 7.23 -4.83
C VAL A 31 9.95 6.77 -5.01
N TRP A 32 9.60 6.23 -6.18
CA TRP A 32 8.22 5.82 -6.47
C TRP A 32 7.78 4.62 -5.64
N PHE A 33 8.74 3.83 -5.14
CA PHE A 33 8.50 2.66 -4.30
C PHE A 33 8.50 2.99 -2.80
N LEU A 34 8.81 4.22 -2.39
CA LEU A 34 8.80 4.62 -0.99
C LEU A 34 7.47 4.34 -0.28
N PRO A 35 6.28 4.63 -0.86
CA PRO A 35 5.01 4.28 -0.22
C PRO A 35 4.85 2.78 0.04
N SER A 36 5.38 1.95 -0.86
CA SER A 36 5.36 0.50 -0.67
C SER A 36 6.29 0.05 0.46
N ILE A 37 7.50 0.62 0.52
CA ILE A 37 8.49 0.33 1.57
C ILE A 37 7.94 0.76 2.94
N THR A 38 7.38 1.96 3.05
CA THR A 38 6.77 2.42 4.31
C THR A 38 5.59 1.57 4.71
N GLY A 39 4.77 1.13 3.74
CA GLY A 39 3.69 0.17 3.98
C GLY A 39 4.18 -1.14 4.57
N VAL A 40 5.27 -1.72 4.05
CA VAL A 40 5.87 -2.96 4.59
C VAL A 40 6.35 -2.76 6.03
N ILE A 41 7.00 -1.64 6.32
CA ILE A 41 7.46 -1.32 7.69
C ILE A 41 6.28 -1.23 8.65
N LEU A 42 5.17 -0.59 8.25
CA LEU A 42 3.96 -0.50 9.07
C LEU A 42 3.32 -1.87 9.30
N ILE A 43 3.25 -2.72 8.26
CA ILE A 43 2.75 -4.09 8.41
C ILE A 43 3.62 -4.86 9.42
N MET A 44 4.94 -4.78 9.30
CA MET A 44 5.85 -5.43 10.24
C MET A 44 5.62 -4.95 11.68
N ARG A 45 5.47 -3.64 11.88
CA ARG A 45 5.16 -3.06 13.19
C ARG A 45 3.85 -3.60 13.75
N TYR A 46 2.78 -3.64 12.96
CA TYR A 46 1.48 -4.14 13.41
C TYR A 46 1.50 -5.64 13.69
N ALA A 47 2.18 -6.42 12.86
CA ALA A 47 2.37 -7.84 13.08
C ALA A 47 3.14 -8.13 14.38
N LEU A 48 4.22 -7.38 14.65
CA LEU A 48 4.96 -7.48 15.91
C LEU A 48 4.10 -7.09 17.11
N LYS A 49 3.26 -6.05 16.97
CA LYS A 49 2.35 -5.62 18.04
C LYS A 49 1.34 -6.72 18.39
N ILE A 50 0.75 -7.36 17.38
CA ILE A 50 -0.16 -8.50 17.56
C ILE A 50 0.54 -9.68 18.25
N GLN A 51 1.81 -9.93 17.94
CA GLN A 51 2.53 -11.09 18.48
C GLN A 51 3.08 -10.87 19.90
N LEU A 52 3.50 -9.65 20.24
CA LEU A 52 4.29 -9.38 21.44
C LEU A 52 3.49 -8.72 22.56
N GLU A 53 2.37 -8.06 22.26
CA GLU A 53 1.58 -7.32 23.24
C GLU A 53 0.25 -8.03 23.52
N THR A 54 -0.24 -7.94 24.75
CA THR A 54 -1.60 -8.36 25.09
C THR A 54 -2.55 -7.26 24.65
N LEU A 55 -3.17 -7.47 23.49
CA LEU A 55 -4.14 -6.54 22.92
C LEU A 55 -5.50 -6.71 23.60
N GLU A 56 -6.11 -5.61 24.01
CA GLU A 56 -7.42 -5.63 24.68
C GLU A 56 -8.57 -5.44 23.68
N GLY A 57 -9.71 -6.10 23.94
CA GLY A 57 -10.94 -5.94 23.17
C GLY A 57 -10.78 -6.24 21.67
N PHE A 58 -11.11 -5.27 20.83
CA PHE A 58 -11.11 -5.41 19.36
C PHE A 58 -9.84 -4.87 18.68
N GLU A 59 -8.80 -4.52 19.44
CA GLU A 59 -7.58 -3.93 18.88
C GLU A 59 -6.88 -4.83 17.88
N GLU A 60 -6.80 -6.13 18.17
CA GLU A 60 -6.18 -7.13 17.28
C GLU A 60 -6.84 -7.13 15.89
N LEU A 61 -8.17 -7.17 15.86
CA LEU A 61 -8.94 -7.09 14.62
C LEU A 61 -8.69 -5.77 13.89
N GLY A 62 -8.59 -4.65 14.62
CA GLY A 62 -8.23 -3.35 14.04
C GLY A 62 -6.88 -3.34 13.33
N TYR A 63 -5.86 -3.96 13.92
CA TYR A 63 -4.54 -4.11 13.28
C TYR A 63 -4.59 -5.04 12.08
N ILE A 64 -5.32 -6.16 12.16
CA ILE A 64 -5.50 -7.08 11.03
C ILE A 64 -6.16 -6.36 9.84
N PHE A 65 -7.24 -5.60 10.07
CA PHE A 65 -7.87 -4.81 9.02
C PHE A 65 -6.92 -3.74 8.46
N SER A 66 -6.14 -3.08 9.33
CA SER A 66 -5.14 -2.10 8.90
C SER A 66 -4.08 -2.72 8.00
N ILE A 67 -3.60 -3.92 8.32
CA ILE A 67 -2.67 -4.67 7.48
C ILE A 67 -3.27 -4.91 6.10
N TYR A 68 -4.52 -5.39 6.01
CA TYR A 68 -5.19 -5.61 4.71
C TYR A 68 -5.36 -4.32 3.90
N MET A 69 -5.67 -3.20 4.56
CA MET A 69 -5.79 -1.91 3.89
C MET A 69 -4.45 -1.45 3.31
N ILE A 70 -3.37 -1.59 4.10
CA ILE A 70 -2.01 -1.23 3.66
C ILE A 70 -1.58 -2.12 2.49
N ILE A 71 -1.84 -3.43 2.54
CA ILE A 71 -1.55 -4.35 1.43
C ILE A 71 -2.23 -3.88 0.15
N SER A 72 -3.50 -3.47 0.23
CA SER A 72 -4.25 -2.98 -0.93
C SER A 72 -3.59 -1.73 -1.54
N ILE A 73 -3.13 -0.80 -0.71
CA ILE A 73 -2.40 0.41 -1.17
C ILE A 73 -1.06 0.02 -1.81
N ILE A 74 -0.30 -0.88 -1.18
CA ILE A 74 0.99 -1.38 -1.72
C ILE A 74 0.77 -1.97 -3.11
N LEU A 75 -0.24 -2.82 -3.29
CA LEU A 75 -0.53 -3.45 -4.57
C LEU A 75 -0.83 -2.39 -5.65
N GLY A 76 -1.67 -1.40 -5.34
CA GLY A 76 -1.97 -0.30 -6.26
C GLY A 76 -0.72 0.48 -6.67
N ASN A 77 0.16 0.76 -5.70
CA ASN A 77 1.42 1.48 -5.94
C ASN A 77 2.39 0.66 -6.81
N LEU A 78 2.60 -0.62 -6.48
CA LEU A 78 3.51 -1.52 -7.21
C LEU A 78 3.04 -1.78 -8.64
N MET A 79 1.76 -2.08 -8.84
CA MET A 79 1.20 -2.31 -10.17
C MET A 79 1.37 -1.07 -11.06
N THR A 80 1.11 0.11 -10.51
CA THR A 80 1.22 1.38 -11.26
C THR A 80 2.67 1.71 -11.57
N ASN A 81 3.58 1.53 -10.62
CA ASN A 81 5.03 1.69 -10.86
C ASN A 81 5.51 0.75 -11.97
N PHE A 82 5.06 -0.51 -11.96
CA PHE A 82 5.41 -1.48 -13.01
C PHE A 82 4.91 -1.03 -14.39
N LEU A 83 3.66 -0.56 -14.49
CA LEU A 83 3.07 -0.05 -15.73
C LEU A 83 3.82 1.20 -16.25
N ILE A 84 4.14 2.16 -15.37
CA ILE A 84 4.88 3.37 -15.74
C ILE A 84 6.27 3.01 -16.26
N ILE A 85 6.98 2.09 -15.60
CA ILE A 85 8.32 1.66 -16.04
C ILE A 85 8.25 1.00 -17.41
N ARG A 86 7.24 0.13 -17.65
CA ARG A 86 7.05 -0.52 -18.95
C ARG A 86 6.74 0.49 -20.05
N TRP A 87 5.84 1.43 -19.78
CA TRP A 87 5.46 2.47 -20.74
C TRP A 87 6.65 3.35 -21.14
N ARG A 88 7.45 3.81 -20.15
CA ARG A 88 8.65 4.63 -20.41
C ARG A 88 9.81 3.88 -21.08
N LYS A 89 9.83 2.55 -21.06
CA LYS A 89 10.81 1.74 -21.80
C LYS A 89 10.43 1.54 -23.27
N SER A 90 9.14 1.69 -23.60
CA SER A 90 8.61 1.50 -24.94
C SER A 90 8.64 2.77 -25.79
N GLN A 91 8.93 3.92 -25.17
CA GLN A 91 9.23 5.20 -25.83
C GLN A 91 10.74 5.31 -26.03
#